data_AF-A0A7S1EA07-F1
#
_entry.id   AF-A0A7S1EA07-F1
#
_cell.length_a   1.000
_cell.length_b   1.000
_cell.length_c   1.000
_cell.angle_alpha   90.00
_cell.angle_beta   90.00
_cell.angle_gamma   90.00
#
_symmetry.space_group_name_H-M   'P 1'
#
loop_
_entity.id
_entity.type
_entity.pdbx_description
1 polymer ?
#
loop_
_entity_poly.entity_id
_entity_poly.type
_entity_poly.pdbx_seq_one_letter_code
_entity_poly.pdbx_strand_id
1 'polypeptide(L)'
;KIMFPFYRSLQSFWPGLQVLYGDLPEAKSLFRRFMGVWDKYGFVPEAYNVQSKEPQEGLGQYPLRPEVAESAYYLHRATGDDEYRFVGQRILHSLNTHALSQCGYAAIEDVVTKRKRDHMDSYFLAETVKYLYLLFDE
;
A
#
# COMPACT_ATOMS: atom_id res chain seq x y z
N LYS A 1 -3.50 14.51 -24.92
CA LYS A 1 -2.98 14.76 -23.54
C LYS A 1 -2.14 13.55 -23.17
N ILE A 2 -0.83 13.69 -23.00
CA ILE A 2 0.05 12.56 -22.65
C ILE A 2 -0.21 12.24 -21.17
N MET A 3 -1.05 11.24 -20.89
CA MET A 3 -1.02 10.58 -19.58
C MET A 3 0.04 9.51 -19.68
N PHE A 4 1.10 9.65 -18.87
CA PHE A 4 2.02 8.55 -18.67
C PHE A 4 1.24 7.37 -18.07
N PRO A 5 1.36 6.15 -18.62
CA PRO A 5 0.50 5.02 -18.25
C PRO A 5 0.95 4.33 -16.96
N PHE A 6 1.59 5.06 -16.04
CA PHE A 6 2.02 4.52 -14.76
C PHE A 6 1.39 5.29 -13.60
N TYR A 7 1.07 4.57 -12.53
CA TYR A 7 0.78 5.18 -11.25
C TYR A 7 1.91 4.85 -10.26
N ARG A 8 2.16 5.74 -9.30
CA ARG A 8 3.17 5.58 -8.25
C ARG A 8 2.56 5.09 -6.95
N SER A 9 3.33 4.38 -6.14
CA SER A 9 2.86 3.89 -4.83
C SER A 9 2.29 5.00 -3.96
N LEU A 10 2.90 6.19 -3.99
CA LEU A 10 2.45 7.35 -3.23
C LEU A 10 1.03 7.77 -3.57
N GLN A 11 0.53 7.50 -4.79
CA GLN A 11 -0.83 7.87 -5.19
C GLN A 11 -1.90 7.03 -4.47
N SER A 12 -1.52 5.97 -3.77
CA SER A 12 -2.45 5.13 -3.02
C SER A 12 -3.04 5.79 -1.77
N PHE A 13 -2.66 7.03 -1.43
CA PHE A 13 -3.33 7.84 -0.40
C PHE A 13 -4.63 8.47 -0.92
N TRP A 14 -4.78 8.57 -2.24
CA TRP A 14 -5.88 9.30 -2.87
C TRP A 14 -7.27 8.75 -2.50
N PRO A 15 -7.50 7.41 -2.41
CA PRO A 15 -8.75 6.89 -1.90
C PRO A 15 -9.10 7.42 -0.50
N GLY A 16 -8.13 7.50 0.42
CA GLY A 16 -8.34 8.12 1.73
C GLY A 16 -8.78 9.58 1.64
N LEU A 17 -8.17 10.37 0.77
CA LEU A 17 -8.60 11.74 0.52
C LEU A 17 -10.02 11.82 -0.10
N GLN A 18 -10.35 10.92 -1.03
CA GLN A 18 -11.68 10.85 -1.61
C GLN A 18 -12.75 10.53 -0.57
N VAL A 19 -12.44 9.65 0.39
CA VAL A 19 -13.31 9.39 1.54
C VAL A 19 -13.56 10.67 2.33
N LEU A 20 -12.50 11.43 2.66
CA LEU A 20 -12.61 12.69 3.40
C LEU A 20 -13.41 13.76 2.63
N TYR A 21 -13.33 13.76 1.31
CA TYR A 21 -14.13 14.62 0.44
C TYR A 21 -15.60 14.16 0.31
N GLY A 22 -15.92 12.93 0.69
CA GLY A 22 -17.26 12.33 0.58
C GLY A 22 -17.52 11.55 -0.71
N ASP A 23 -16.53 11.37 -1.57
CA ASP A 23 -16.62 10.56 -2.80
C ASP A 23 -16.29 9.09 -2.52
N LEU A 24 -17.12 8.47 -1.69
CA LEU A 24 -16.93 7.11 -1.23
C LEU A 24 -16.99 6.06 -2.37
N PRO A 25 -17.89 6.12 -3.36
CA PRO A 25 -17.94 5.13 -4.43
C PRO A 25 -16.65 5.07 -5.26
N GLU A 26 -16.10 6.23 -5.63
CA GLU A 26 -14.85 6.28 -6.40
C GLU A 26 -13.66 5.87 -5.53
N ALA A 27 -13.63 6.27 -4.25
CA ALA A 27 -12.61 5.81 -3.30
C ALA A 27 -12.53 4.28 -3.23
N LYS A 28 -13.68 3.61 -3.09
CA LYS A 28 -13.75 2.14 -3.07
C LYS A 28 -13.27 1.53 -4.40
N SER A 29 -13.71 2.08 -5.52
CA SER A 29 -13.33 1.63 -6.86
C SER A 29 -11.81 1.71 -7.07
N LEU A 30 -11.21 2.86 -6.74
CA LEU A 30 -9.79 3.09 -6.91
C LEU A 30 -8.95 2.26 -5.94
N PHE A 31 -9.37 2.15 -4.67
CA PHE A 31 -8.67 1.35 -3.67
C PHE A 31 -8.53 -0.12 -4.09
N ARG A 32 -9.59 -0.71 -4.66
CA ARG A 32 -9.55 -2.09 -5.20
C ARG A 32 -8.51 -2.26 -6.31
N ARG A 33 -8.20 -1.22 -7.09
CA ARG A 33 -7.15 -1.29 -8.13
C ARG A 33 -5.76 -1.36 -7.52
N PHE A 34 -5.50 -0.63 -6.44
CA PHE A 34 -4.25 -0.75 -5.69
C PHE A 34 -4.14 -2.13 -5.04
N MET A 35 -5.24 -2.63 -4.45
CA MET A 35 -5.26 -3.98 -3.90
C MET A 35 -5.01 -5.05 -4.96
N GLY A 36 -5.52 -4.90 -6.19
CA GLY A 36 -5.18 -5.83 -7.28
C GLY A 36 -3.67 -5.95 -7.54
N VAL A 37 -2.90 -4.88 -7.34
CA VAL A 37 -1.43 -4.91 -7.43
C VAL A 37 -0.79 -5.49 -6.17
N TRP A 38 -1.29 -5.11 -4.99
CA TRP A 38 -0.88 -5.73 -3.72
C TRP A 38 -1.07 -7.25 -3.76
N ASP A 39 -2.16 -7.72 -4.33
CA ASP A 39 -2.51 -9.14 -4.38
C ASP A 39 -1.56 -9.93 -5.28
N LYS A 40 -1.05 -9.28 -6.34
CA LYS A 40 -0.08 -9.87 -7.25
C LYS A 40 1.34 -9.90 -6.67
N TYR A 41 1.77 -8.85 -5.97
CA TYR A 41 3.17 -8.71 -5.55
C TYR A 41 3.39 -8.62 -4.03
N GLY A 42 2.36 -8.71 -3.20
CA GLY A 42 2.41 -8.45 -1.76
C GLY A 42 2.74 -7.00 -1.37
N PHE A 43 2.96 -6.12 -2.34
CA PHE A 43 3.37 -4.73 -2.16
C PHE A 43 3.00 -3.94 -3.41
N VAL A 44 2.77 -2.63 -3.28
CA VAL A 44 2.63 -1.73 -4.44
C VAL A 44 4.00 -1.18 -4.80
N PRO A 45 4.56 -1.46 -6.00
CA PRO A 45 5.86 -0.94 -6.40
C PRO A 45 5.83 0.60 -6.52
N GLU A 46 6.99 1.23 -6.39
CA GLU A 46 7.15 2.69 -6.50
C GLU A 46 6.54 3.25 -7.79
N ALA A 47 6.64 2.51 -8.90
CA ALA A 47 5.83 2.76 -10.09
C ALA A 47 5.32 1.45 -10.72
N TYR A 48 4.03 1.44 -11.09
CA TYR A 48 3.36 0.35 -11.76
C TYR A 48 2.84 0.81 -13.13
N ASN A 49 3.20 0.10 -14.19
CA ASN A 49 2.76 0.40 -15.54
C ASN A 49 1.43 -0.32 -15.82
N VAL A 50 0.38 0.46 -16.05
CA VAL A 50 -0.99 -0.02 -16.23
C VAL A 50 -1.18 -0.72 -17.57
N GLN A 51 -0.41 -0.36 -18.60
CA GLN A 51 -0.47 -0.99 -19.91
C GLN A 51 0.18 -2.37 -19.90
N SER A 52 1.41 -2.47 -19.39
CA SER A 52 2.12 -3.76 -19.32
C SER A 52 1.65 -4.63 -18.16
N LYS A 53 0.97 -4.05 -17.16
CA LYS A 53 0.56 -4.71 -15.91
C LYS A 53 1.73 -5.28 -15.10
N GLU A 54 2.86 -4.58 -15.15
CA GLU A 54 4.10 -4.93 -14.46
C GLU A 54 4.69 -3.70 -13.73
N PRO A 55 5.55 -3.90 -12.72
CA PRO A 55 6.34 -2.82 -12.16
C PRO A 55 7.14 -2.14 -13.27
N GLN A 56 7.25 -0.82 -13.22
CA GLN A 56 8.08 -0.09 -14.15
C GLN A 56 9.56 -0.45 -13.90
N GLU A 57 10.32 -0.66 -14.97
CA GLU A 57 11.73 -1.02 -14.90
C GLU A 57 12.52 -0.01 -14.05
N GLY A 58 13.32 -0.53 -13.11
CA GLY A 58 14.09 0.28 -12.16
C GLY A 58 13.28 0.94 -11.04
N LEU A 59 11.96 0.75 -11.00
CA LEU A 59 11.05 1.34 -10.01
C LEU A 59 10.16 0.29 -9.32
N GLY A 60 10.69 -0.93 -9.19
CA GLY A 60 10.02 -2.08 -8.56
C GLY A 60 10.14 -2.15 -7.05
N GLN A 61 10.76 -1.18 -6.38
CA GLN A 61 10.95 -1.16 -4.93
C GLN A 61 9.67 -0.80 -4.16
N TYR A 62 9.57 -1.24 -2.90
CA TYR A 62 8.58 -0.81 -1.92
C TYR A 62 9.29 -0.41 -0.61
N PRO A 63 9.44 0.89 -0.34
CA PRO A 63 10.15 1.38 0.85
C PRO A 63 9.24 1.48 2.08
N LEU A 64 8.43 0.44 2.36
CA LEU A 64 7.56 0.39 3.56
C LEU A 64 6.48 1.50 3.63
N ARG A 65 6.00 1.91 2.45
CA ARG A 65 5.03 2.98 2.17
C ARG A 65 3.72 2.86 2.97
N PRO A 66 3.22 3.95 3.58
CA PRO A 66 2.01 3.94 4.42
C PRO A 66 0.69 4.01 3.66
N GLU A 67 0.69 4.47 2.41
CA GLU A 67 -0.48 5.06 1.76
C GLU A 67 -1.65 4.08 1.55
N VAL A 68 -1.36 2.78 1.35
CA VAL A 68 -2.41 1.74 1.27
C VAL A 68 -3.06 1.51 2.64
N ALA A 69 -2.26 1.47 3.72
CA ALA A 69 -2.79 1.31 5.07
C ALA A 69 -3.60 2.54 5.51
N GLU A 70 -3.14 3.75 5.15
CA GLU A 70 -3.87 4.99 5.36
C GLU A 70 -5.25 4.97 4.69
N SER A 71 -5.31 4.64 3.40
CA SER A 71 -6.57 4.57 2.67
C SER A 71 -7.49 3.47 3.21
N ALA A 72 -6.94 2.32 3.62
CA ALA A 72 -7.71 1.26 4.26
C ALA A 72 -8.35 1.75 5.57
N TYR A 73 -7.59 2.48 6.40
CA TYR A 73 -8.07 3.07 7.64
C TYR A 73 -9.24 4.03 7.40
N TYR A 74 -9.10 5.01 6.50
CA TYR A 74 -10.18 5.96 6.23
C TYR A 74 -11.42 5.28 5.64
N LEU A 75 -11.23 4.33 4.73
CA LEU A 75 -12.34 3.56 4.16
C LEU A 75 -13.07 2.76 5.24
N HIS A 76 -12.33 2.12 6.15
CA HIS A 76 -12.93 1.43 7.30
C HIS A 76 -13.73 2.40 8.16
N ARG A 77 -13.14 3.53 8.55
CA ARG A 77 -13.78 4.54 9.41
C ARG A 77 -15.06 5.11 8.81
N ALA A 78 -15.12 5.28 7.50
CA ALA A 78 -16.29 5.82 6.81
C ALA A 78 -17.40 4.78 6.59
N THR A 79 -17.08 3.48 6.60
CA THR A 79 -18.02 2.43 6.16
C THR A 79 -18.39 1.43 7.24
N GLY A 80 -17.52 1.23 8.24
CA GLY A 80 -17.60 0.12 9.20
C GLY A 80 -17.37 -1.26 8.56
N ASP A 81 -16.93 -1.33 7.30
CA ASP A 81 -16.82 -2.59 6.56
C ASP A 81 -15.56 -3.38 6.96
N ASP A 82 -15.75 -4.63 7.37
CA ASP A 82 -14.70 -5.57 7.74
C ASP A 82 -13.72 -5.89 6.60
N GLU A 83 -14.11 -5.68 5.33
CA GLU A 83 -13.23 -5.84 4.17
C GLU A 83 -11.88 -5.14 4.38
N TYR A 84 -11.88 -3.95 4.96
CA TYR A 84 -10.67 -3.17 5.17
C TYR A 84 -9.78 -3.70 6.30
N ARG A 85 -10.35 -4.34 7.34
CA ARG A 85 -9.57 -5.07 8.34
C ARG A 85 -8.89 -6.29 7.74
N PHE A 86 -9.57 -7.02 6.85
CA PHE A 86 -8.92 -8.10 6.09
C PHE A 86 -7.78 -7.56 5.23
N VAL A 87 -7.91 -6.38 4.63
CA VAL A 87 -6.80 -5.72 3.93
C VAL A 87 -5.64 -5.43 4.87
N GLY A 88 -5.90 -4.91 6.08
CA GLY A 88 -4.87 -4.74 7.11
C GLY A 88 -4.12 -6.04 7.43
N GLN A 89 -4.84 -7.16 7.54
CA GLN A 89 -4.24 -8.48 7.78
C GLN A 89 -3.33 -8.91 6.63
N ARG A 90 -3.73 -8.63 5.38
CA ARG A 90 -2.91 -8.91 4.19
C ARG A 90 -1.63 -8.07 4.18
N ILE A 91 -1.73 -6.79 4.54
CA ILE A 91 -0.56 -5.91 4.66
C ILE A 91 0.41 -6.45 5.72
N LEU A 92 -0.09 -6.77 6.92
CA LEU A 92 0.71 -7.36 7.99
C LEU A 92 1.34 -8.69 7.57
N HIS A 93 0.61 -9.54 6.86
CA HIS A 93 1.13 -10.80 6.34
C HIS A 93 2.31 -10.57 5.39
N SER A 94 2.18 -9.65 4.43
CA SER A 94 3.27 -9.31 3.49
C SER A 94 4.49 -8.73 4.21
N LEU A 95 4.28 -7.80 5.16
CA LEU A 95 5.35 -7.22 5.97
C LEU A 95 6.08 -8.29 6.80
N ASN A 96 5.35 -9.14 7.52
CA ASN A 96 5.95 -10.16 8.39
C ASN A 96 6.65 -11.27 7.60
N THR A 97 6.15 -11.60 6.41
CA THR A 97 6.73 -12.66 5.58
C THR A 97 7.97 -12.16 4.83
N HIS A 98 7.94 -10.95 4.28
CA HIS A 98 8.95 -10.50 3.32
C HIS A 98 9.79 -9.31 3.79
N ALA A 99 9.31 -8.47 4.71
CA ALA A 99 10.03 -7.28 5.16
C ALA A 99 10.69 -7.46 6.54
N LEU A 100 10.21 -8.36 7.39
CA LEU A 100 10.77 -8.59 8.73
C LEU A 100 12.26 -8.95 8.68
N SER A 101 13.08 -8.27 9.47
CA SER A 101 14.53 -8.48 9.61
C SER A 101 14.90 -8.73 11.08
N GLN A 102 16.18 -8.97 11.36
CA GLN A 102 16.63 -9.29 12.72
C GLN A 102 16.32 -8.16 13.73
N CYS A 103 16.35 -6.90 13.28
CA CYS A 103 16.21 -5.73 14.14
C CYS A 103 15.13 -4.74 13.67
N GLY A 104 14.08 -5.22 12.99
CA GLY A 104 12.96 -4.39 12.54
C GLY A 104 12.36 -4.87 11.22
N TYR A 105 12.06 -3.92 10.34
CA TYR A 105 11.57 -4.20 8.99
C TYR A 105 12.50 -3.54 7.97
N ALA A 106 12.69 -4.21 6.83
CA ALA A 106 13.53 -3.75 5.74
C ALA A 106 12.68 -3.41 4.52
N ALA A 107 13.02 -2.32 3.84
CA ALA A 107 12.47 -1.99 2.55
C ALA A 107 12.65 -3.15 1.56
N ILE A 108 11.72 -3.29 0.63
CA ILE A 108 11.81 -4.27 -0.46
C ILE A 108 12.44 -3.56 -1.66
N GLU A 109 13.59 -4.03 -2.12
CA GLU A 109 14.29 -3.46 -3.27
C GLU A 109 13.60 -3.80 -4.59
N ASP A 110 12.97 -4.98 -4.65
CA ASP A 110 12.24 -5.44 -5.83
C ASP A 110 11.07 -6.32 -5.39
N VAL A 111 9.84 -5.89 -5.70
CA VAL A 111 8.62 -6.57 -5.29
C VAL A 111 8.40 -7.91 -5.99
N VAL A 112 9.12 -8.23 -7.06
CA VAL A 112 9.01 -9.55 -7.73
C VAL A 112 9.86 -10.57 -7.00
N THR A 113 11.14 -10.27 -6.83
CA THR A 113 12.15 -11.14 -6.19
C THR A 113 12.07 -11.14 -4.66
N LYS A 114 11.38 -10.16 -4.07
CA LYS A 114 11.32 -9.92 -2.61
C LYS A 114 12.69 -9.66 -1.97
N ARG A 115 13.68 -9.23 -2.76
CA ARG A 115 15.00 -8.85 -2.23
C ARG A 115 14.84 -7.67 -1.28
N LYS A 116 15.40 -7.80 -0.08
CA LYS A 116 15.41 -6.74 0.94
C LYS A 116 16.54 -5.76 0.68
N ARG A 117 16.27 -4.49 0.96
CA ARG A 117 17.26 -3.42 1.10
C ARG A 117 17.40 -3.10 2.58
N ASP A 118 18.62 -3.05 3.10
CA ASP A 118 18.90 -2.74 4.51
C ASP A 118 18.64 -1.26 4.82
N HIS A 119 17.36 -0.90 4.86
CA HIS A 119 16.87 0.44 5.12
C HIS A 119 15.45 0.36 5.70
N MET A 120 15.21 1.10 6.78
CA MET A 120 13.88 1.29 7.36
C MET A 120 13.63 2.78 7.45
N ASP A 121 12.78 3.30 6.58
CA ASP A 121 12.39 4.70 6.62
C ASP A 121 11.60 5.02 7.90
N SER A 122 11.82 6.21 8.47
CA SER A 122 11.22 6.64 9.74
C SER A 122 9.68 6.69 9.69
N TYR A 123 9.10 6.99 8.52
CA TYR A 123 7.66 6.99 8.32
C TYR A 123 7.02 5.60 8.47
N PHE A 124 7.77 4.51 8.37
CA PHE A 124 7.20 3.18 8.63
C PHE A 124 6.63 3.10 10.05
N LEU A 125 7.38 3.58 11.04
CA LEU A 125 6.94 3.60 12.44
C LEU A 125 5.89 4.70 12.68
N ALA A 126 6.05 5.87 12.08
CA ALA A 126 5.17 7.02 12.30
C ALA A 126 3.81 6.92 11.60
N GLU A 127 3.74 6.16 10.50
CA GLU A 127 2.58 6.14 9.59
C GLU A 127 2.09 4.72 9.35
N THR A 128 2.88 3.84 8.74
CA THR A 128 2.42 2.49 8.36
C THR A 128 1.97 1.69 9.58
N VAL A 129 2.78 1.63 10.63
CA VAL A 129 2.44 0.93 11.88
C VAL A 129 1.26 1.61 12.59
N LYS A 130 1.22 2.95 12.60
CA LYS A 130 0.13 3.71 13.21
C LYS A 130 -1.22 3.42 12.56
N TYR A 131 -1.32 3.47 11.23
CA TYR A 131 -2.58 3.20 10.54
C TYR A 131 -3.01 1.73 10.68
N LEU A 132 -2.07 0.79 10.67
CA LEU A 132 -2.39 -0.61 10.95
C LEU A 132 -2.89 -0.81 12.38
N TYR A 133 -2.29 -0.14 13.37
CA TYR A 133 -2.77 -0.18 14.75
C TYR A 133 -4.21 0.35 14.84
N LEU A 134 -4.45 1.58 14.34
CA LEU A 134 -5.76 2.22 14.40
C LEU A 134 -6.85 1.42 13.67
N LEU A 135 -6.50 0.75 12.56
CA LEU A 135 -7.42 -0.08 11.80
C LEU A 135 -7.94 -1.30 12.58
N PHE A 136 -7.23 -1.77 13.61
CA PHE A 136 -7.65 -2.91 14.46
C PHE A 136 -8.11 -2.51 15.86
N ASP A 137 -7.90 -1.25 16.26
CA ASP A 137 -8.35 -0.72 17.54
C ASP A 137 -9.84 -0.31 17.50
N GLU A 138 -10.36 -0.03 16.30
CA GLU A 138 -11.79 0.18 16.02
C GLU A 138 -12.54 -1.12 15.69
#